data_AF-A0A9D8HM96-F1
#
_entry.id   AF-A0A9D8HM96-F1
#
_cell.length_a   1.000
_cell.length_b   1.000
_cell.length_c   1.000
_cell.angle_alpha   90.00
_cell.angle_beta   90.00
_cell.angle_gamma   90.00
#
_symmetry.space_group_name_H-M   'P 1'
#
loop_
_entity.id
_entity.type
_entity.pdbx_description
1 polymer ?
#
loop_
_entity_poly.entity_id
_entity_poly.type
_entity_poly.pdbx_seq_one_letter_code
_entity_poly.pdbx_strand_id
1 'polypeptide(L)'
;AYIDKPFRDPRGKIMVVNHAIHDKWQLEGHQAGAAGVFRWFRDEIGAYEKSIASASNTDAYKLLDELVINTPAGSRGLIFMPFLASAAAPRWNPDAKGVLSGLTFAHDRGCLARAFLEGITLEMKDIIKSLLTSGIKAEKIMLQGGSSKSSIWNQIQSDMYNLPVKTLKFKDAAVMGAAIMAGAGAGIFKDIKEGADKMVKTDKEFIPAGKNVEIYDELYDIYCRIYSSFEDNKLFDSISKFQIKLGL
;
A
#
# COMPACT_ATOMS: atom_id res chain seq x y z
N ALA A 1 13.35 3.67 -9.49
CA ALA A 1 14.17 2.48 -9.81
C ALA A 1 13.83 2.07 -11.22
N TYR A 2 14.79 1.57 -11.99
CA TYR A 2 14.59 1.21 -13.39
C TYR A 2 15.34 -0.08 -13.73
N ILE A 3 14.99 -0.68 -14.86
CA ILE A 3 15.68 -1.81 -15.46
C ILE A 3 16.24 -1.44 -16.84
N ASP A 4 17.30 -2.14 -17.27
CA ASP A 4 18.04 -1.88 -18.51
C ASP A 4 17.46 -2.57 -19.75
N LYS A 5 16.45 -3.43 -19.58
CA LYS A 5 15.71 -4.09 -20.66
C LYS A 5 14.26 -4.24 -20.24
N PRO A 6 13.29 -4.14 -21.16
CA PRO A 6 11.90 -4.37 -20.83
C PRO A 6 11.72 -5.83 -20.38
N PHE A 7 11.06 -6.04 -19.24
CA PHE A 7 10.73 -7.37 -18.75
C PHE A 7 9.22 -7.62 -18.91
N ARG A 8 8.81 -8.47 -19.83
CA ARG A 8 7.39 -8.83 -19.94
C ARG A 8 7.08 -10.00 -19.01
N ASP A 9 6.31 -9.76 -17.95
CA ASP A 9 5.86 -10.84 -17.06
C ASP A 9 5.03 -11.85 -17.88
N PRO A 10 5.47 -13.12 -18.02
CA PRO A 10 4.75 -14.11 -18.79
C PRO A 10 3.36 -14.43 -18.23
N ARG A 11 3.09 -14.08 -16.96
CA ARG A 11 1.79 -14.26 -16.30
C ARG A 11 0.87 -13.05 -16.45
N GLY A 12 1.34 -11.96 -17.04
CA GLY A 12 0.56 -10.74 -17.24
C GLY A 12 0.21 -9.96 -15.96
N LYS A 13 0.95 -10.18 -14.85
CA LYS A 13 0.60 -9.60 -13.54
C LYS A 13 1.14 -8.20 -13.30
N ILE A 14 2.22 -7.82 -13.96
CA ILE A 14 2.94 -6.56 -13.74
C ILE A 14 3.02 -5.76 -15.04
N MET A 15 2.86 -4.44 -14.94
CA MET A 15 3.00 -3.52 -16.08
C MET A 15 4.46 -3.11 -16.26
N VAL A 16 4.84 -2.84 -17.52
CA VAL A 16 6.14 -2.26 -17.86
C VAL A 16 5.91 -1.01 -18.67
N VAL A 17 6.50 0.09 -18.23
CA VAL A 17 6.40 1.39 -18.88
C VAL A 17 7.80 1.93 -19.20
N ASN A 18 7.86 2.90 -20.11
CA ASN A 18 9.09 3.64 -20.37
C ASN A 18 9.43 4.50 -19.15
N HIS A 19 10.70 4.50 -18.75
CA HIS A 19 11.18 5.40 -17.71
C HIS A 19 11.52 6.77 -18.32
N ALA A 20 11.54 7.82 -17.49
CA ALA A 20 11.96 9.17 -17.92
C ALA A 20 13.46 9.28 -18.29
N ILE A 21 14.24 8.22 -18.10
CA ILE A 21 15.65 8.15 -18.50
C ILE A 21 15.68 7.34 -19.79
N HIS A 22 16.37 7.85 -20.80
CA HIS A 22 16.51 7.21 -22.11
C HIS A 22 17.01 5.75 -21.97
N ASP A 23 16.46 4.85 -22.78
CA ASP A 23 16.74 3.40 -22.77
C ASP A 23 16.58 2.71 -21.41
N LYS A 24 15.66 3.21 -20.56
CA LYS A 24 15.31 2.57 -19.28
C LYS A 24 13.82 2.27 -19.20
N TRP A 25 13.47 1.24 -18.44
CA TRP A 25 12.08 0.81 -18.20
C TRP A 25 11.77 0.76 -16.71
N GLN A 26 10.49 0.86 -16.38
CA GLN A 26 9.97 0.78 -15.02
C GLN A 26 8.92 -0.33 -14.94
N LEU A 27 9.01 -1.16 -13.89
CA LEU A 27 7.93 -2.07 -13.52
C LEU A 27 6.95 -1.33 -12.61
N GLU A 28 5.67 -1.49 -12.90
CA GLU A 28 4.61 -0.82 -12.14
C GLU A 28 3.54 -1.81 -11.70
N GLY A 29 3.15 -1.67 -10.44
CA GLY A 29 1.93 -2.23 -9.88
C GLY A 29 1.27 -1.14 -9.05
N HIS A 30 -0.06 -1.08 -9.10
CA HIS A 30 -0.84 -0.08 -8.39
C HIS A 30 -2.00 -0.77 -7.67
N GLN A 31 -2.45 -0.14 -6.60
CA GLN A 31 -3.70 -0.47 -5.91
C GLN A 31 -4.76 0.50 -6.41
N ALA A 32 -5.95 0.03 -6.79
CA ALA A 32 -7.02 0.91 -7.27
C ALA A 32 -7.56 1.82 -6.16
N GLY A 33 -7.75 1.27 -4.94
CA GLY A 33 -8.22 2.03 -3.78
C GLY A 33 -7.11 2.71 -2.98
N ALA A 34 -5.95 2.06 -2.84
CA ALA A 34 -4.77 2.53 -2.10
C ALA A 34 -5.14 3.18 -0.74
N ALA A 35 -4.49 4.29 -0.36
CA ALA A 35 -4.78 5.03 0.86
C ALA A 35 -6.19 5.67 0.88
N GLY A 36 -6.91 5.71 -0.24
CA GLY A 36 -8.30 6.15 -0.29
C GLY A 36 -9.22 5.23 0.53
N VAL A 37 -8.87 3.95 0.65
CA VAL A 37 -9.58 2.97 1.48
C VAL A 37 -9.56 3.35 2.96
N PHE A 38 -8.42 3.82 3.47
CA PHE A 38 -8.34 4.25 4.88
C PHE A 38 -8.99 5.62 5.11
N ARG A 39 -9.03 6.48 4.08
CA ARG A 39 -9.85 7.70 4.12
C ARG A 39 -11.34 7.35 4.24
N TRP A 40 -11.83 6.41 3.42
CA TRP A 40 -13.20 5.91 3.51
C TRP A 40 -13.49 5.32 4.89
N PHE A 41 -12.57 4.52 5.45
CA PHE A 41 -12.69 4.02 6.82
C PHE A 41 -12.88 5.15 7.83
N ARG A 42 -12.01 6.16 7.80
CA ARG A 42 -12.11 7.33 8.70
C ARG A 42 -13.46 8.04 8.55
N ASP A 43 -13.93 8.20 7.32
CA ASP A 43 -15.14 8.97 7.03
C ASP A 43 -16.43 8.22 7.41
N GLU A 44 -16.51 6.93 7.14
CA GLU A 44 -17.73 6.13 7.32
C GLU A 44 -17.77 5.31 8.62
N ILE A 45 -16.62 4.79 9.06
CA ILE A 45 -16.54 3.90 10.24
C ILE A 45 -15.94 4.64 11.43
N GLY A 46 -14.90 5.44 11.21
CA GLY A 46 -14.21 6.27 12.20
C GLY A 46 -14.93 7.58 12.55
N ALA A 47 -16.26 7.62 12.42
CA ALA A 47 -17.06 8.83 12.64
C ALA A 47 -16.88 9.40 14.06
N TYR A 48 -16.66 8.53 15.05
CA TYR A 48 -16.37 8.95 16.42
C TYR A 48 -15.04 9.70 16.52
N GLU A 49 -13.96 9.13 15.98
CA GLU A 49 -12.63 9.75 15.98
C GLU A 49 -12.66 11.05 15.18
N LYS A 50 -13.43 11.11 14.09
CA LYS A 50 -13.68 12.33 13.32
C LYS A 50 -14.40 13.40 14.14
N SER A 51 -15.41 13.03 14.92
CA SER A 51 -16.14 13.95 15.80
C SER A 51 -15.25 14.50 16.90
N ILE A 52 -14.44 13.65 17.55
CA ILE A 52 -13.48 14.08 18.57
C ILE A 52 -12.45 15.02 17.95
N ALA A 53 -11.90 14.65 16.79
CA ALA A 53 -10.93 15.44 16.08
C ALA A 53 -11.44 16.86 15.79
N SER A 54 -12.69 16.98 15.35
CA SER A 54 -13.34 18.27 15.13
C SER A 54 -13.51 19.07 16.42
N ALA A 55 -13.93 18.42 17.51
CA ALA A 55 -14.17 19.10 18.79
C ALA A 55 -12.87 19.55 19.49
N SER A 56 -11.77 18.83 19.26
CA SER A 56 -10.47 19.07 19.91
C SER A 56 -9.44 19.72 19.00
N ASN A 57 -9.81 20.10 17.77
CA ASN A 57 -8.92 20.67 16.75
C ASN A 57 -7.66 19.81 16.52
N THR A 58 -7.82 18.49 16.50
CA THR A 58 -6.75 17.53 16.16
C THR A 58 -7.04 16.83 14.83
N ASP A 59 -6.09 16.04 14.36
CA ASP A 59 -6.24 15.21 13.16
C ASP A 59 -6.84 13.86 13.54
N ALA A 60 -7.97 13.49 12.92
CA ALA A 60 -8.61 12.19 13.12
C ALA A 60 -7.67 11.01 12.83
N TYR A 61 -6.72 11.17 11.91
CA TYR A 61 -5.72 10.12 11.65
C TYR A 61 -4.78 9.89 12.83
N LYS A 62 -4.51 10.89 13.67
CA LYS A 62 -3.70 10.69 14.90
C LYS A 62 -4.43 9.82 15.91
N LEU A 63 -5.74 10.06 16.10
CA LEU A 63 -6.57 9.25 16.99
C LEU A 63 -6.68 7.81 16.49
N LEU A 64 -6.80 7.63 15.17
CA LEU A 64 -6.79 6.31 14.55
C LEU A 64 -5.42 5.63 14.71
N ASP A 65 -4.32 6.34 14.49
CA ASP A 65 -2.95 5.83 14.72
C ASP A 65 -2.78 5.36 16.17
N GLU A 66 -3.30 6.09 17.17
CA GLU A 66 -3.27 5.69 18.58
C GLU A 66 -4.03 4.38 18.85
N LEU A 67 -5.20 4.19 18.23
CA LEU A 67 -5.93 2.92 18.32
C LEU A 67 -5.14 1.76 17.70
N VAL A 68 -4.51 2.00 16.54
CA VAL A 68 -3.72 0.99 15.83
C VAL A 68 -2.48 0.59 16.63
N ILE A 69 -1.79 1.56 17.25
CA ILE A 69 -0.60 1.31 18.10
C ILE A 69 -0.94 0.37 19.26
N ASN A 70 -2.12 0.53 19.87
CA ASN A 70 -2.57 -0.25 21.02
C ASN A 70 -3.20 -1.61 20.64
N THR A 71 -3.38 -1.88 19.35
CA THR A 71 -3.89 -3.15 18.84
C THR A 71 -2.70 -4.06 18.49
N PRO A 72 -2.73 -5.39 18.72
CA PRO A 72 -1.64 -6.28 18.31
C PRO A 72 -1.58 -6.52 16.78
N ALA A 73 -0.42 -6.96 16.27
CA ALA A 73 -0.26 -7.36 14.87
C ALA A 73 -1.20 -8.49 14.47
N GLY A 74 -1.71 -8.42 13.24
CA GLY A 74 -2.72 -9.34 12.72
C GLY A 74 -4.13 -9.06 13.23
N SER A 75 -4.34 -7.94 13.94
CA SER A 75 -5.67 -7.46 14.34
C SER A 75 -6.55 -8.51 15.03
N ARG A 76 -5.94 -9.39 15.84
CA ARG A 76 -6.58 -10.54 16.51
C ARG A 76 -7.26 -11.54 15.56
N GLY A 77 -6.76 -11.66 14.32
CA GLY A 77 -7.28 -12.54 13.28
C GLY A 77 -8.30 -11.88 12.35
N LEU A 78 -8.57 -10.57 12.53
CA LEU A 78 -9.44 -9.81 11.64
C LEU A 78 -8.71 -9.45 10.35
N ILE A 79 -9.29 -9.81 9.20
CA ILE A 79 -8.68 -9.59 7.88
C ILE A 79 -9.62 -8.76 7.02
N PHE A 80 -9.07 -7.74 6.38
CA PHE A 80 -9.78 -6.91 5.42
C PHE A 80 -9.19 -7.04 4.00
N MET A 81 -10.05 -7.34 3.02
CA MET A 81 -9.76 -7.24 1.59
C MET A 81 -10.04 -5.81 1.13
N PRO A 82 -9.04 -5.05 0.66
CA PRO A 82 -9.18 -3.60 0.45
C PRO A 82 -9.80 -3.19 -0.90
N PHE A 83 -10.43 -4.10 -1.63
CA PHE A 83 -10.90 -3.88 -3.01
C PHE A 83 -12.19 -3.04 -3.10
N LEU A 84 -12.23 -1.88 -2.46
CA LEU A 84 -13.40 -0.97 -2.50
C LEU A 84 -13.63 -0.35 -3.88
N ALA A 85 -12.58 -0.23 -4.69
CA ALA A 85 -12.68 0.24 -6.08
C ALA A 85 -12.64 -0.94 -7.07
N SER A 86 -11.59 -1.76 -6.97
CA SER A 86 -11.37 -3.02 -7.71
C SER A 86 -10.06 -3.64 -7.23
N ALA A 87 -9.71 -4.83 -7.72
CA ALA A 87 -8.37 -5.38 -7.59
C ALA A 87 -7.57 -5.08 -8.86
N ALA A 88 -6.51 -4.28 -8.71
CA ALA A 88 -5.56 -4.01 -9.78
C ALA A 88 -4.42 -5.05 -9.74
N ALA A 89 -3.18 -4.66 -10.02
CA ALA A 89 -2.05 -5.58 -9.96
C ALA A 89 -1.98 -6.27 -8.57
N PRO A 90 -1.59 -7.56 -8.48
CA PRO A 90 -1.32 -8.49 -9.58
C PRO A 90 -2.56 -9.30 -10.04
N ARG A 91 -3.75 -8.99 -9.51
CA ARG A 91 -4.96 -9.82 -9.64
C ARG A 91 -5.85 -9.43 -10.81
N TRP A 92 -5.92 -8.14 -11.14
CA TRP A 92 -6.67 -7.59 -12.29
C TRP A 92 -8.13 -8.05 -12.34
N ASN A 93 -8.81 -7.98 -11.19
CA ASN A 93 -10.23 -8.28 -11.09
C ASN A 93 -11.05 -6.98 -10.90
N PRO A 94 -11.77 -6.50 -11.94
CA PRO A 94 -12.60 -5.30 -11.83
C PRO A 94 -13.83 -5.52 -10.93
N ASP A 95 -14.26 -6.76 -10.75
CA ASP A 95 -15.42 -7.14 -9.94
C ASP A 95 -15.08 -7.39 -8.47
N ALA A 96 -13.80 -7.39 -8.08
CA ALA A 96 -13.40 -7.55 -6.69
C ALA A 96 -14.04 -6.48 -5.78
N LYS A 97 -14.38 -6.89 -4.54
CA LYS A 97 -15.08 -6.06 -3.55
C LYS A 97 -14.40 -6.11 -2.19
N GLY A 98 -14.69 -5.12 -1.35
CA GLY A 98 -14.27 -5.12 0.04
C GLY A 98 -14.88 -6.29 0.82
N VAL A 99 -14.06 -6.96 1.65
CA VAL A 99 -14.50 -8.08 2.49
C VAL A 99 -13.85 -7.94 3.87
N LEU A 100 -14.64 -7.96 4.93
CA LEU A 100 -14.14 -8.07 6.29
C LEU A 100 -14.45 -9.49 6.82
N SER A 101 -13.43 -10.21 7.25
CA SER A 101 -13.52 -11.62 7.66
C SER A 101 -12.88 -11.84 9.02
N GLY A 102 -13.47 -12.74 9.82
CA GLY A 102 -12.91 -13.16 11.12
C GLY A 102 -13.45 -12.42 12.35
N LEU A 103 -14.59 -11.70 12.23
CA LEU A 103 -15.19 -10.99 13.36
C LEU A 103 -15.56 -11.94 14.53
N THR A 104 -15.31 -11.46 15.74
CA THR A 104 -15.67 -12.06 17.03
C THR A 104 -15.90 -10.95 18.05
N PHE A 105 -16.50 -11.26 19.20
CA PHE A 105 -16.69 -10.29 20.29
C PHE A 105 -15.38 -9.76 20.91
N ALA A 106 -14.22 -10.32 20.56
CA ALA A 106 -12.92 -9.83 21.02
C ALA A 106 -12.39 -8.63 20.22
N HIS A 107 -13.05 -8.26 19.12
CA HIS A 107 -12.61 -7.18 18.25
C HIS A 107 -13.22 -5.85 18.66
N ASP A 108 -12.39 -4.81 18.66
CA ASP A 108 -12.76 -3.43 18.93
C ASP A 108 -12.47 -2.53 17.71
N ARG A 109 -12.66 -1.21 17.88
CA ARG A 109 -12.38 -0.22 16.84
C ARG A 109 -10.91 -0.17 16.43
N GLY A 110 -9.99 -0.47 17.36
CA GLY A 110 -8.57 -0.55 17.04
C GLY A 110 -8.27 -1.73 16.12
N CYS A 111 -8.91 -2.88 16.37
CA CYS A 111 -8.85 -4.04 15.48
C CYS A 111 -9.36 -3.71 14.08
N LEU A 112 -10.50 -3.01 13.97
CA LEU A 112 -11.03 -2.56 12.68
C LEU A 112 -10.04 -1.63 11.95
N ALA A 113 -9.58 -0.56 12.62
CA ALA A 113 -8.66 0.39 12.01
C ALA A 113 -7.35 -0.28 11.57
N ARG A 114 -6.80 -1.16 12.40
CA ARG A 114 -5.57 -1.89 12.10
C ARG A 114 -5.76 -2.89 10.97
N ALA A 115 -6.88 -3.63 10.93
CA ALA A 115 -7.17 -4.58 9.86
C ALA A 115 -7.28 -3.88 8.50
N PHE A 116 -7.80 -2.65 8.45
CA PHE A 116 -7.82 -1.85 7.22
C PHE A 116 -6.41 -1.48 6.75
N LEU A 117 -5.55 -0.99 7.64
CA LEU A 117 -4.15 -0.68 7.30
C LEU A 117 -3.37 -1.92 6.89
N GLU A 118 -3.52 -3.02 7.63
CA GLU A 118 -2.90 -4.32 7.32
C GLU A 118 -3.41 -4.85 5.98
N GLY A 119 -4.72 -4.78 5.69
CA GLY A 119 -5.33 -5.19 4.44
C GLY A 119 -4.81 -4.44 3.21
N ILE A 120 -4.71 -3.10 3.29
CA ILE A 120 -4.10 -2.27 2.24
C ILE A 120 -2.63 -2.66 2.04
N THR A 121 -1.93 -2.95 3.13
CA THR A 121 -0.51 -3.32 3.09
C THR A 121 -0.31 -4.75 2.55
N LEU A 122 -1.23 -5.67 2.81
CA LEU A 122 -1.23 -7.04 2.27
C LEU A 122 -1.42 -7.05 0.76
N GLU A 123 -2.31 -6.21 0.22
CA GLU A 123 -2.44 -6.04 -1.24
C GLU A 123 -1.13 -5.54 -1.85
N MET A 124 -0.47 -4.55 -1.23
CA MET A 124 0.84 -4.08 -1.69
C MET A 124 1.94 -5.14 -1.54
N LYS A 125 1.90 -5.98 -0.50
CA LYS A 125 2.79 -7.15 -0.37
C LYS A 125 2.59 -8.12 -1.55
N ASP A 126 1.36 -8.33 -2.00
CA ASP A 126 1.07 -9.17 -3.17
C ASP A 126 1.70 -8.60 -4.44
N ILE A 127 1.60 -7.28 -4.63
CA ILE A 127 2.24 -6.54 -5.72
C ILE A 127 3.77 -6.69 -5.65
N ILE A 128 4.37 -6.42 -4.49
CA ILE A 128 5.83 -6.51 -4.28
C ILE A 128 6.32 -7.93 -4.55
N LYS A 129 5.64 -8.96 -4.04
CA LYS A 129 6.00 -10.37 -4.31
C LYS A 129 5.94 -10.65 -5.81
N SER A 130 4.92 -10.17 -6.53
CA SER A 130 4.83 -10.33 -7.98
C SER A 130 5.96 -9.59 -8.71
N LEU A 131 6.33 -8.37 -8.28
CA LEU A 131 7.48 -7.64 -8.82
C LEU A 131 8.80 -8.39 -8.62
N LEU A 132 9.03 -8.96 -7.42
CA LEU A 132 10.26 -9.69 -7.12
C LEU A 132 10.41 -10.98 -7.94
N THR A 133 9.31 -11.65 -8.28
CA THR A 133 9.35 -12.81 -9.20
C THR A 133 9.76 -12.45 -10.62
N SER A 134 9.84 -11.17 -10.96
CA SER A 134 10.38 -10.66 -12.24
C SER A 134 11.92 -10.62 -12.28
N GLY A 135 12.60 -11.09 -11.23
CA GLY A 135 14.06 -11.10 -11.14
C GLY A 135 14.67 -9.82 -10.57
N ILE A 136 13.84 -8.84 -10.20
CA ILE A 136 14.30 -7.63 -9.50
C ILE A 136 14.52 -7.96 -8.03
N LYS A 137 15.60 -7.40 -7.46
CA LYS A 137 15.86 -7.43 -6.01
C LYS A 137 15.50 -6.08 -5.41
N ALA A 138 14.80 -6.09 -4.28
CA ALA A 138 14.53 -4.90 -3.49
C ALA A 138 15.34 -4.97 -2.19
N GLU A 139 16.12 -3.93 -1.90
CA GLU A 139 16.88 -3.81 -0.64
C GLU A 139 16.16 -2.95 0.39
N LYS A 140 15.25 -2.08 -0.07
CA LYS A 140 14.48 -1.14 0.74
C LYS A 140 13.30 -0.60 -0.06
N ILE A 141 12.32 -0.07 0.67
CA ILE A 141 11.15 0.61 0.11
C ILE A 141 11.23 2.11 0.45
N MET A 142 10.98 2.96 -0.54
CA MET A 142 10.90 4.41 -0.37
C MET A 142 9.43 4.83 -0.33
N LEU A 143 8.97 5.36 0.80
CA LEU A 143 7.59 5.82 0.99
C LEU A 143 7.46 7.33 0.82
N GLN A 144 6.37 7.71 0.15
CA GLN A 144 5.97 9.08 -0.11
C GLN A 144 4.45 9.24 -0.07
N GLY A 145 4.00 10.49 -0.04
CA GLY A 145 2.58 10.82 -0.08
C GLY A 145 1.89 10.82 1.30
N GLY A 146 0.58 10.62 1.32
CA GLY A 146 -0.21 10.71 2.55
C GLY A 146 0.13 9.62 3.57
N SER A 147 0.40 8.40 3.12
CA SER A 147 0.72 7.25 3.97
C SER A 147 2.01 7.44 4.76
N SER A 148 3.01 8.14 4.21
CA SER A 148 4.30 8.36 4.86
C SER A 148 4.22 9.18 6.14
N LYS A 149 3.10 9.87 6.40
CA LYS A 149 2.87 10.66 7.62
C LYS A 149 2.59 9.80 8.85
N SER A 150 1.98 8.61 8.70
CA SER A 150 1.68 7.71 9.81
C SER A 150 2.88 6.83 10.12
N SER A 151 3.51 7.05 11.28
CA SER A 151 4.71 6.30 11.66
C SER A 151 4.38 4.83 11.97
N ILE A 152 3.21 4.56 12.55
CA ILE A 152 2.74 3.19 12.79
C ILE A 152 2.47 2.46 11.47
N TRP A 153 1.84 3.10 10.48
CA TRP A 153 1.61 2.47 9.19
C TRP A 153 2.92 2.21 8.44
N ASN A 154 3.90 3.12 8.53
CA ASN A 154 5.22 2.88 7.96
C ASN A 154 5.93 1.68 8.60
N GLN A 155 5.77 1.47 9.91
CA GLN A 155 6.30 0.28 10.59
C GLN A 155 5.56 -0.99 10.15
N ILE A 156 4.22 -0.96 10.05
CA ILE A 156 3.42 -2.08 9.52
C ILE A 156 3.91 -2.46 8.12
N GLN A 157 4.16 -1.49 7.25
CA GLN A 157 4.71 -1.74 5.91
C GLN A 157 6.10 -2.39 5.96
N SER A 158 7.00 -1.90 6.81
CA SER A 158 8.34 -2.48 6.99
C SER A 158 8.27 -3.94 7.42
N ASP A 159 7.48 -4.22 8.46
CA ASP A 159 7.26 -5.56 8.99
C ASP A 159 6.60 -6.47 7.95
N MET A 160 5.58 -5.99 7.24
CA MET A 160 4.82 -6.79 6.27
C MET A 160 5.68 -7.19 5.07
N TYR A 161 6.50 -6.27 4.55
CA TYR A 161 7.36 -6.52 3.39
C TYR A 161 8.67 -7.22 3.76
N ASN A 162 9.00 -7.30 5.05
CA ASN A 162 10.29 -7.74 5.55
C ASN A 162 11.46 -6.98 4.88
N LEU A 163 11.30 -5.66 4.71
CA LEU A 163 12.30 -4.79 4.08
C LEU A 163 12.36 -3.45 4.82
N PRO A 164 13.55 -2.84 4.95
CA PRO A 164 13.67 -1.48 5.45
C PRO A 164 12.80 -0.50 4.65
N VAL A 165 12.03 0.30 5.36
CA VAL A 165 11.17 1.34 4.79
C VAL A 165 11.75 2.70 5.16
N LYS A 166 11.95 3.57 4.18
CA LYS A 166 12.42 4.95 4.39
C LYS A 166 11.44 5.96 3.86
N THR A 167 11.24 7.04 4.60
CA THR A 167 10.48 8.22 4.16
C THR A 167 11.44 9.27 3.60
N LEU A 168 10.93 10.21 2.80
CA LEU A 168 11.72 11.32 2.25
C LEU A 168 11.42 12.64 2.97
N LYS A 169 12.44 13.49 3.10
CA LYS A 169 12.31 14.84 3.69
C LYS A 169 11.40 15.73 2.85
N PHE A 170 11.55 15.66 1.54
CA PHE A 170 10.70 16.39 0.61
C PHE A 170 9.48 15.54 0.27
N LYS A 171 8.28 16.10 0.47
CA LYS A 171 7.04 15.32 0.46
C LYS A 171 6.49 15.02 -0.94
N ASP A 172 6.90 15.78 -1.95
CA ASP A 172 6.40 15.64 -3.33
C ASP A 172 7.47 15.05 -4.25
N ALA A 173 7.38 13.75 -4.51
CA ALA A 173 8.34 13.07 -5.38
C ALA A 173 8.24 13.50 -6.85
N ALA A 174 7.05 13.89 -7.32
CA ALA A 174 6.84 14.27 -8.72
C ALA A 174 7.48 15.62 -9.00
N VAL A 175 7.26 16.60 -8.12
CA VAL A 175 7.89 17.93 -8.21
C VAL A 175 9.41 17.81 -8.08
N MET A 176 9.89 16.97 -7.14
CA MET A 176 11.32 16.70 -6.99
C MET A 176 11.94 16.08 -8.26
N GLY A 177 11.28 15.08 -8.84
CA GLY A 177 11.73 14.42 -10.07
C GLY A 177 11.77 15.39 -11.25
N ALA A 178 10.73 16.22 -11.41
CA ALA A 178 10.68 17.25 -12.45
C ALA A 178 11.83 18.27 -12.31
N ALA A 179 12.10 18.74 -11.09
CA ALA A 179 13.21 19.66 -10.82
C ALA A 179 14.58 19.04 -11.13
N ILE A 180 14.78 17.77 -10.77
CA ILE A 180 16.02 17.03 -11.08
C ILE A 180 16.21 16.93 -12.60
N MET A 181 15.16 16.55 -13.33
CA MET A 181 15.22 16.42 -14.79
C MET A 181 15.50 17.77 -15.47
N ALA A 182 14.81 18.83 -15.04
CA ALA A 182 15.05 20.19 -15.54
C ALA A 182 16.47 20.67 -15.24
N GLY A 183 16.97 20.40 -14.02
CA GLY A 183 18.33 20.76 -13.63
C GLY A 183 19.41 20.04 -14.45
N ALA A 184 19.20 18.76 -14.77
CA ALA A 184 20.08 18.02 -15.68
C ALA A 184 20.04 18.59 -17.10
N GLY A 185 18.84 18.87 -17.64
CA GLY A 185 18.67 19.49 -18.96
C GLY A 185 19.28 20.89 -19.07
N ALA A 186 19.27 21.66 -17.98
CA ALA A 186 19.87 22.99 -17.88
C ALA A 186 21.39 22.98 -17.57
N GLY A 187 22.00 21.81 -17.40
CA GLY A 187 23.42 21.67 -17.05
C GLY A 187 23.77 22.05 -15.59
N ILE A 188 22.78 22.21 -14.71
CA ILE A 188 22.98 22.42 -13.26
C ILE A 188 23.52 21.14 -12.61
N PHE A 189 23.07 19.99 -13.10
CA PHE A 189 23.61 18.67 -12.78
C PHE A 189 24.20 18.06 -14.04
N LYS A 190 25.28 17.29 -13.90
CA LYS A 190 25.89 16.51 -14.98
C LYS A 190 24.89 15.54 -15.60
N ASP A 191 24.08 14.90 -14.76
CA ASP A 191 23.05 13.95 -15.15
C ASP A 191 21.95 13.84 -14.09
N ILE A 192 20.90 13.06 -14.39
CA ILE A 192 19.77 12.83 -13.48
C ILE A 192 20.21 12.13 -12.18
N LYS A 193 21.24 11.28 -12.24
CA LYS A 193 21.74 10.55 -11.07
C LYS A 193 22.40 11.51 -10.08
N GLU A 194 23.23 12.43 -10.55
CA GLU A 194 23.84 13.45 -9.70
C GLU A 194 22.78 14.33 -9.03
N GLY A 195 21.77 14.76 -9.79
CA GLY A 195 20.64 15.53 -9.23
C GLY A 195 19.89 14.75 -8.15
N ALA A 196 19.63 13.46 -8.37
CA ALA A 196 19.02 12.58 -7.37
C ALA A 196 19.89 12.43 -6.11
N ASP A 197 21.19 12.16 -6.25
CA ASP A 197 22.13 12.00 -5.13
C ASP A 197 22.21 13.30 -4.28
N LYS A 198 22.14 14.47 -4.94
CA LYS A 198 22.17 15.79 -4.29
C LYS A 198 20.85 16.15 -3.62
N MET A 199 19.71 15.95 -4.29
CA MET A 199 18.42 16.49 -3.85
C MET A 199 17.56 15.52 -3.03
N VAL A 200 17.65 14.20 -3.29
CA VAL A 200 16.81 13.20 -2.60
C VAL A 200 17.40 12.88 -1.24
N LYS A 201 16.75 13.34 -0.17
CA LYS A 201 17.16 13.08 1.22
C LYS A 201 16.10 12.28 1.98
N THR A 202 16.54 11.25 2.69
CA THR A 202 15.69 10.45 3.58
C THR A 202 15.42 11.17 4.90
N ASP A 203 14.26 10.93 5.49
CA ASP A 203 13.84 11.49 6.78
C ASP A 203 13.92 10.43 7.89
N LYS A 204 12.96 9.51 7.92
CA LYS A 204 12.90 8.41 8.89
C LYS A 204 13.12 7.05 8.23
N GLU A 205 13.64 6.11 9.00
CA GLU A 205 13.84 4.73 8.61
C GLU A 205 13.15 3.80 9.61
N PHE A 206 12.47 2.78 9.09
CA PHE A 206 11.73 1.77 9.83
C PHE A 206 12.28 0.40 9.44
N ILE A 207 12.72 -0.37 10.43
CA ILE A 207 13.36 -1.67 10.22
C ILE A 207 12.35 -2.77 10.62
N PRO A 208 12.25 -3.88 9.87
CA PRO A 208 11.31 -4.95 10.19
C PRO A 208 11.56 -5.53 11.58
N ALA A 209 10.51 -5.66 12.37
CA ALA A 209 10.54 -6.34 13.66
C ALA A 209 10.25 -7.84 13.47
N GLY A 210 11.25 -8.70 13.67
CA GLY A 210 11.17 -10.14 13.36
C GLY A 210 9.88 -10.85 13.84
N LYS A 211 9.40 -10.55 15.06
CA LYS A 211 8.17 -11.14 15.60
C LYS A 211 6.90 -10.81 14.80
N ASN A 212 6.82 -9.61 14.20
CA ASN A 212 5.65 -9.20 13.42
C ASN A 212 5.73 -9.74 11.98
N VAL A 213 6.95 -9.91 11.46
CA VAL A 213 7.17 -10.50 10.12
C VAL A 213 6.53 -11.89 10.04
N GLU A 214 6.79 -12.75 11.04
CA GLU A 214 6.23 -14.10 11.09
C GLU A 214 4.69 -14.09 11.10
N ILE A 215 4.09 -13.22 11.92
CA ILE A 215 2.63 -13.03 11.97
C ILE A 215 2.08 -12.60 10.62
N TYR A 216 2.74 -11.66 9.94
CA TYR A 216 2.29 -11.14 8.65
C TYR A 216 2.54 -12.08 7.48
N ASP A 217 3.49 -13.00 7.58
CA ASP A 217 3.68 -14.07 6.61
C ASP A 217 2.53 -15.08 6.69
N GLU A 218 2.16 -15.51 7.90
CA GLU A 218 0.98 -16.36 8.11
C GLU A 218 -0.32 -15.65 7.66
N LEU A 219 -0.48 -14.37 8.02
CA LEU A 219 -1.64 -13.58 7.64
C LEU A 219 -1.76 -13.43 6.12
N TYR A 220 -0.64 -13.29 5.40
CA TYR A 220 -0.63 -13.19 3.94
C TYR A 220 -1.13 -14.48 3.28
N ASP A 221 -0.76 -15.65 3.79
CA ASP A 221 -1.26 -16.91 3.27
C ASP A 221 -2.78 -17.06 3.48
N ILE A 222 -3.28 -16.66 4.65
CA ILE A 222 -4.73 -16.62 4.92
C ILE A 222 -5.44 -15.62 4.00
N TYR A 223 -4.87 -14.43 3.81
CA TYR A 223 -5.38 -13.40 2.90
C TYR A 223 -5.52 -13.93 1.46
N CYS A 224 -4.50 -14.60 0.93
CA CYS A 224 -4.56 -15.20 -0.40
C CYS A 224 -5.65 -16.27 -0.51
N ARG A 225 -5.84 -17.10 0.53
CA ARG A 225 -6.88 -18.13 0.57
C ARG A 225 -8.29 -17.54 0.63
N ILE A 226 -8.51 -16.48 1.41
CA ILE A 226 -9.80 -15.79 1.47
C ILE A 226 -10.14 -15.22 0.09
N TYR A 227 -9.18 -14.58 -0.58
CA TYR A 227 -9.44 -14.05 -1.92
C TYR A 227 -9.77 -15.16 -2.91
N SER A 228 -8.96 -16.23 -2.94
CA SER A 228 -9.20 -17.36 -3.85
C SER A 228 -10.57 -17.98 -3.62
N SER A 229 -11.03 -18.07 -2.36
CA SER A 229 -12.38 -18.52 -2.04
C SER A 229 -13.46 -17.65 -2.70
N PHE A 230 -13.32 -16.32 -2.69
CA PHE A 230 -14.28 -15.42 -3.34
C PHE A 230 -14.19 -15.45 -4.87
N GLU A 231 -12.97 -15.55 -5.41
CA GLU A 231 -12.70 -15.62 -6.85
C GLU A 231 -13.21 -16.94 -7.45
N ASP A 232 -12.75 -18.08 -6.92
CA ASP A 232 -13.02 -19.42 -7.46
C ASP A 232 -14.50 -19.77 -7.41
N ASN A 233 -15.22 -19.27 -6.39
CA ASN A 233 -16.67 -19.43 -6.25
C ASN A 233 -17.48 -18.32 -6.93
N LYS A 234 -16.85 -17.39 -7.68
CA LYS A 234 -17.49 -16.29 -8.40
C LYS A 234 -18.37 -15.40 -7.51
N LEU A 235 -17.98 -15.25 -6.24
CA LEU A 235 -18.70 -14.42 -5.28
C LEU A 235 -18.52 -12.93 -5.62
N PHE A 236 -17.32 -12.52 -6.06
CA PHE A 236 -17.08 -11.16 -6.55
C PHE A 236 -18.00 -10.81 -7.72
N ASP A 237 -18.06 -11.65 -8.76
CA ASP A 237 -18.96 -11.46 -9.89
C ASP A 237 -20.43 -11.37 -9.47
N SER A 238 -20.85 -12.26 -8.57
CA SER A 238 -22.24 -12.34 -8.12
C SER A 238 -22.67 -11.09 -7.38
N ILE A 239 -21.82 -10.59 -6.47
CA ILE A 239 -22.04 -9.34 -5.74
C ILE A 239 -22.00 -8.16 -6.70
N SER A 240 -21.01 -8.09 -7.59
CA SER A 240 -20.86 -7.00 -8.57
C SER A 240 -22.10 -6.87 -9.46
N LYS A 241 -22.57 -7.99 -10.04
CA LYS A 241 -23.82 -8.03 -10.82
C LYS A 241 -25.04 -7.59 -10.02
N PHE A 242 -25.11 -7.98 -8.75
CA PHE A 242 -26.20 -7.57 -7.87
C PHE A 242 -26.16 -6.07 -7.57
N GLN A 243 -24.98 -5.49 -7.33
CA GLN A 243 -24.80 -4.05 -7.13
C GLN A 243 -25.15 -3.25 -8.38
N ILE A 244 -24.70 -3.67 -9.57
CA ILE A 244 -25.05 -3.05 -10.86
C ILE A 244 -26.57 -3.07 -11.08
N LYS A 245 -27.23 -4.19 -10.74
CA LYS A 245 -28.70 -4.30 -10.80
C LYS A 245 -29.39 -3.27 -9.89
N LEU A 246 -28.77 -2.88 -8.77
CA LEU A 246 -29.26 -1.87 -7.84
C LEU A 246 -28.84 -0.42 -8.23
N GLY A 247 -28.08 -0.24 -9.30
CA GLY A 247 -27.63 1.08 -9.77
C GLY A 247 -26.36 1.61 -9.08
N LEU A 248 -25.59 0.73 -8.42
CA LEU A 248 -24.22 1.00 -7.96
C LEU A 248 -23.19 0.73 -9.06
#